data_AF-A0A7W0Z4Z6-F1
#
_entry.id   AF-A0A7W0Z4Z6-F1
#
_cell.length_a   1.000
_cell.length_b   1.000
_cell.length_c   1.000
_cell.angle_alpha   90.00
_cell.angle_beta   90.00
_cell.angle_gamma   90.00
#
_symmetry.space_group_name_H-M   'P 1'
#
loop_
_entity.id
_entity.type
_entity.pdbx_description
1 polymer ?
#
loop_
_entity_poly.entity_id
_entity_poly.type
_entity_poly.pdbx_seq_one_letter_code
_entity_poly.pdbx_strand_id
1 'polypeptide(L)'
;MIHRLDDPVDIVLTVEDVMTLGAGLRQYLLYWQRHVEEDGGTTHSEEQHAEIRDRVGELIWRLERATAPAGSRIQHSEEAVRPADAQAPDLDQAE
;
A
#
# COMPACT_ATOMS: atom_id res chain seq x y z
N MET A 1 2.48 22.75 17.68
CA MET A 1 2.34 21.36 18.15
C MET A 1 3.32 20.54 17.32
N ILE A 2 4.28 19.85 17.93
CA ILE A 2 5.20 18.99 17.17
C ILE A 2 4.56 17.61 17.17
N HIS A 3 4.06 17.17 16.02
CA HIS A 3 3.64 15.79 15.83
C HIS A 3 4.89 14.92 15.95
N ARG A 4 4.82 13.84 16.73
CA ARG A 4 5.80 12.77 16.60
C ARG A 4 5.62 12.15 15.23
N LEU A 5 6.70 11.59 14.68
CA LEU A 5 6.67 10.97 13.35
C LEU A 5 5.60 9.86 13.25
N ASP A 6 5.29 9.22 14.38
CA ASP A 6 4.38 8.07 14.47
C ASP A 6 2.95 8.45 14.88
N ASP A 7 2.66 9.73 15.11
CA ASP A 7 1.30 10.16 15.43
C ASP A 7 0.42 10.04 14.17
N PRO A 8 -0.80 9.47 14.27
CA PRO A 8 -1.71 9.42 13.13
C PRO A 8 -2.09 10.85 12.71
N VAL A 9 -2.07 11.09 11.40
CA VAL A 9 -2.43 12.38 10.80
C VAL A 9 -3.50 12.14 9.73
N ASP A 10 -4.58 12.92 9.83
CA ASP A 10 -5.61 12.94 8.79
C ASP A 10 -5.12 13.77 7.60
N ILE A 11 -5.12 13.15 6.41
CA ILE A 11 -4.76 13.78 5.15
C ILE A 11 -5.96 13.69 4.21
N VAL A 12 -6.36 14.83 3.65
CA VAL A 12 -7.40 14.87 2.60
C VAL A 12 -6.72 14.77 1.25
N LEU A 13 -7.10 13.78 0.46
CA LEU A 13 -6.54 13.50 -0.86
C LEU A 13 -7.62 13.59 -1.93
N THR A 14 -7.30 14.19 -3.07
CA THR A 14 -8.11 14.06 -4.29
C THR A 14 -7.90 12.69 -4.93
N VAL A 15 -8.77 12.31 -5.88
CA VAL A 15 -8.58 11.07 -6.65
C VAL A 15 -7.23 11.06 -7.38
N GLU A 16 -6.82 12.20 -7.94
CA GLU A 16 -5.52 12.35 -8.60
C GLU A 16 -4.35 12.15 -7.64
N ASP A 17 -4.46 12.68 -6.41
CA ASP A 17 -3.46 12.46 -5.36
C ASP A 17 -3.35 10.99 -4.98
N VAL A 18 -4.48 10.28 -4.87
CA VAL A 18 -4.49 8.85 -4.56
C VAL A 18 -3.82 8.04 -5.67
N MET A 19 -4.09 8.34 -6.94
CA MET A 19 -3.45 7.67 -8.07
C MET A 19 -1.94 7.94 -8.10
N THR A 20 -1.55 9.20 -7.89
CA THR A 20 -0.14 9.62 -7.82
C THR A 20 0.58 8.94 -6.67
N LEU A 21 -0.03 8.92 -5.48
CA LEU A 21 0.53 8.26 -4.30
C LEU A 21 0.68 6.75 -4.53
N GLY A 22 -0.33 6.10 -5.10
CA GLY A 22 -0.26 4.67 -5.44
C GLY A 22 0.91 4.37 -6.40
N ALA A 23 1.10 5.18 -7.44
CA ALA A 23 2.23 5.05 -8.35
C ALA A 23 3.59 5.25 -7.63
N GLY A 24 3.68 6.24 -6.74
CA GLY A 24 4.86 6.49 -5.93
C GLY A 24 5.22 5.33 -5.00
N LEU A 25 4.22 4.73 -4.34
CA LEU A 25 4.41 3.58 -3.46
C LEU A 25 4.89 2.33 -4.20
N ARG A 26 4.35 2.07 -5.40
CA ARG A 26 4.86 0.98 -6.26
C ARG A 26 6.31 1.21 -6.68
N GLN A 27 6.64 2.45 -7.08
CA GLN A 27 8.02 2.80 -7.42
C GLN A 27 8.95 2.70 -6.23
N TYR A 28 8.47 3.02 -5.02
CA TYR A 28 9.23 2.83 -3.78
C TYR A 28 9.55 1.36 -3.53
N LEU A 29 8.60 0.43 -3.73
CA LEU A 29 8.86 -1.00 -3.60
C LEU A 29 9.89 -1.51 -4.61
N LEU A 30 9.82 -1.04 -5.86
CA LEU A 30 10.81 -1.38 -6.89
C LEU A 30 12.21 -0.87 -6.52
N TYR A 31 12.30 0.36 -6.00
CA TYR A 31 13.55 0.91 -5.51
C TYR A 31 14.09 0.12 -4.31
N TRP A 32 13.22 -0.20 -3.35
CA TRP A 32 13.57 -0.97 -2.17
C TRP A 32 14.10 -2.35 -2.53
N GLN A 33 13.43 -3.07 -3.43
CA GLN A 33 13.87 -4.36 -3.92
C GLN A 33 15.27 -4.27 -4.56
N ARG A 34 15.49 -3.28 -5.42
CA ARG A 34 16.81 -3.06 -6.03
C ARG A 34 17.88 -2.80 -4.97
N HIS A 35 17.56 -2.04 -3.94
CA HIS A 35 18.48 -1.77 -2.83
C HIS A 35 18.91 -3.07 -2.12
N VAL A 36 17.97 -3.99 -1.87
CA VAL A 36 18.27 -5.32 -1.29
C VAL A 36 19.18 -6.15 -2.21
N GLU A 37 18.91 -6.10 -3.52
CA GLU A 37 19.69 -6.84 -4.51
C GLU A 37 21.13 -6.31 -4.62
N GLU A 38 21.31 -4.98 -4.51
CA GLU A 38 22.61 -4.30 -4.59
C GLU A 38 23.50 -4.56 -3.37
N ASP A 39 22.93 -4.64 -2.16
CA ASP A 39 23.69 -4.82 -0.92
C ASP A 39 23.71 -6.28 -0.41
N GLY A 40 23.00 -7.18 -1.09
CA GLY A 40 22.90 -8.60 -0.75
C GLY A 40 22.10 -8.86 0.54
N GLY A 41 21.19 -7.95 0.93
CA GLY A 41 20.42 -8.05 2.17
C GLY A 41 21.28 -7.82 3.42
N THR A 42 22.36 -7.04 3.31
CA THR A 42 23.27 -6.80 4.44
C THR A 42 22.89 -5.59 5.29
N THR A 43 22.18 -4.60 4.74
CA THR A 43 21.75 -3.41 5.49
C THR A 43 20.48 -3.64 6.31
N HIS A 44 19.63 -4.58 5.88
CA HIS A 44 18.32 -4.84 6.47
C HIS A 44 18.06 -6.35 6.59
N SER A 45 17.33 -6.76 7.63
CA SER A 45 16.96 -8.18 7.78
C SER A 45 15.82 -8.56 6.83
N GLU A 46 15.69 -9.85 6.52
CA GLU A 46 14.54 -10.39 5.76
C GLU A 46 13.19 -9.99 6.36
N GLU A 47 13.11 -9.93 7.70
CA GLU A 47 11.93 -9.50 8.43
C GLU A 47 11.60 -8.03 8.16
N GLN A 48 12.59 -7.14 8.16
CA GLN A 48 12.39 -5.72 7.83
C GLN A 48 11.96 -5.53 6.37
N HIS A 49 12.51 -6.33 5.45
CA HIS A 49 12.07 -6.31 4.06
C HIS A 49 10.62 -6.75 3.90
N ALA A 50 10.23 -7.83 4.58
CA ALA A 50 8.85 -8.30 4.59
C ALA A 50 7.91 -7.26 5.21
N GLU A 51 8.29 -6.65 6.35
CA GLU A 51 7.49 -5.63 7.04
C GLU A 51 7.25 -4.40 6.15
N ILE A 52 8.27 -3.91 5.45
CA ILE A 52 8.12 -2.77 4.51
C ILE A 52 7.22 -3.15 3.35
N ARG A 53 7.45 -4.32 2.73
CA ARG A 53 6.62 -4.79 1.62
C ARG A 53 5.15 -4.89 2.03
N ASP A 54 4.88 -5.49 3.18
CA ASP A 54 3.53 -5.73 3.65
C ASP A 54 2.84 -4.40 4.02
N ARG A 55 3.52 -3.50 4.75
CA ARG A 55 2.97 -2.17 5.08
C ARG A 55 2.66 -1.34 3.83
N VAL A 56 3.58 -1.28 2.88
CA VAL A 56 3.37 -0.50 1.64
C VAL A 56 2.29 -1.16 0.78
N GLY A 57 2.27 -2.49 0.70
CA GLY A 57 1.24 -3.24 0.01
C GLY A 57 -0.15 -3.01 0.59
N GLU A 58 -0.27 -2.92 1.92
CA GLU A 58 -1.53 -2.56 2.60
C GLU A 58 -1.99 -1.15 2.26
N LEU A 59 -1.06 -0.19 2.18
CA LEU A 59 -1.38 1.17 1.74
C LEU A 59 -1.88 1.17 0.29
N ILE A 60 -1.18 0.49 -0.62
CA ILE A 60 -1.59 0.36 -2.03
C ILE A 60 -3.00 -0.22 -2.11
N TRP A 61 -3.27 -1.30 -1.38
CA TRP A 61 -4.59 -1.94 -1.35
C TRP A 61 -5.70 -0.97 -0.91
N ARG A 62 -5.45 -0.19 0.16
CA ARG A 62 -6.41 0.80 0.67
C ARG A 62 -6.66 1.93 -0.33
N LEU A 63 -5.61 2.43 -0.98
CA LEU A 63 -5.71 3.48 -2.00
C LEU A 63 -6.51 3.01 -3.21
N GLU A 64 -6.24 1.81 -3.71
CA GLU A 64 -6.99 1.20 -4.82
C GLU A 64 -8.47 1.09 -4.48
N ARG A 65 -8.80 0.65 -3.25
CA ARG A 65 -10.19 0.63 -2.78
C ARG A 65 -10.83 2.00 -2.68
N ALA A 66 -10.10 3.00 -2.18
CA ALA A 66 -10.62 4.35 -2.01
C ALA A 66 -10.97 5.01 -3.36
N THR A 67 -10.26 4.65 -4.44
CA THR A 67 -10.52 5.17 -5.79
C THR A 67 -11.51 4.35 -6.62
N ALA A 68 -11.88 3.16 -6.16
CA ALA A 68 -12.78 2.29 -6.89
C ALA A 68 -14.20 2.89 -6.92
N PRO A 69 -14.84 2.98 -8.10
CA PRO A 69 -16.25 3.34 -8.19
C PRO A 69 -17.11 2.39 -7.37
N ALA A 70 -18.18 2.91 -6.76
CA ALA A 70 -19.12 2.09 -6.00
C ALA A 70 -19.70 0.95 -6.87
N GLY A 71 -19.75 -0.26 -6.31
CA GLY A 71 -20.22 -1.46 -7.01
C GLY A 71 -19.25 -2.03 -8.05
N SER A 72 -18.07 -1.43 -8.26
CA SER A 72 -17.07 -2.00 -9.14
C SER A 72 -16.32 -3.16 -8.49
N ARG A 73 -16.00 -4.18 -9.29
CA ARG A 73 -15.04 -5.21 -8.90
C ARG A 73 -13.64 -4.62 -8.98
N ILE A 74 -12.92 -4.66 -7.86
CA ILE A 74 -11.57 -4.13 -7.76
C ILE A 74 -10.58 -5.22 -8.14
N GLN A 75 -9.73 -4.93 -9.12
CA GLN A 75 -8.54 -5.72 -9.40
C GLN A 75 -7.35 -5.01 -8.78
N HIS A 76 -6.81 -5.62 -7.73
CA HIS A 76 -5.64 -5.11 -7.02
C HIS A 76 -4.36 -5.37 -7.83
N SER A 77 -3.35 -4.50 -7.67
CA SER A 77 -2.02 -4.76 -8.26
C SER A 77 -1.29 -5.89 -7.53
N GLU A 78 -0.22 -6.40 -8.16
CA GLU A 78 0.54 -7.53 -7.62
C GLU A 78 1.20 -7.21 -6.27
N GLU A 79 1.53 -5.95 -6.04
CA GLU A 79 2.15 -5.46 -4.81
C GLU A 79 1.15 -5.21 -3.68
N ALA A 80 -0.16 -5.21 -3.99
CA ALA A 80 -1.19 -4.91 -3.01
C ALA A 80 -1.39 -6.08 -2.04
N VAL A 81 -1.28 -5.79 -0.75
CA VAL A 81 -1.46 -6.76 0.33
C VAL A 81 -2.75 -6.41 1.06
N ARG A 82 -3.62 -7.39 1.25
CA ARG A 82 -4.88 -7.17 1.99
C ARG A 82 -4.57 -6.93 3.47
N PRO A 83 -4.98 -5.80 4.06
CA PRO A 83 -4.80 -5.55 5.49
C PRO A 83 -5.53 -6.58 6.37
N ALA A 84 -4.97 -6.94 7.52
CA ALA A 84 -5.60 -7.90 8.44
C ALA A 84 -6.94 -7.40 9.02
N ASP A 85 -7.10 -6.09 9.16
CA ASP A 85 -8.32 -5.41 9.61
C ASP A 85 -9.32 -5.16 8.47
N ALA A 86 -8.96 -5.47 7.23
CA ALA A 86 -9.87 -5.32 6.10
C ALA A 86 -11.01 -6.34 6.21
N GLN A 87 -12.24 -5.82 6.30
CA GLN A 87 -13.45 -6.64 6.20
C GLN A 87 -13.40 -7.57 4.98
N ALA A 88 -14.02 -8.75 5.09
CA ALA A 88 -14.17 -9.70 3.98
C ALA A 88 -14.58 -8.95 2.70
N PRO A 89 -14.08 -9.32 1.51
CA PRO A 89 -14.63 -8.77 0.29
C PRO A 89 -16.14 -9.03 0.33
N ASP A 90 -16.95 -7.98 0.19
CA ASP A 90 -18.37 -8.14 -0.06
C ASP A 90 -18.49 -9.00 -1.31
N LEU A 91 -18.79 -10.28 -1.10
CA LEU A 91 -19.17 -11.23 -2.15
C LEU A 91 -20.67 -11.11 -2.46
N ASP A 92 -21.27 -9.94 -2.18
CA ASP A 92 -22.68 -9.72 -2.41
C ASP A 92 -22.92 -8.91 -3.69
N GLN A 93 -23.37 -9.68 -4.68
CA GLN A 93 -24.25 -9.32 -5.81
C GLN A 93 -23.56 -8.90 -7.12
N ALA A 94 -23.11 -9.91 -7.85
CA ALA A 94 -23.29 -9.93 -9.30
C ALA A 94 -24.62 -10.66 -9.57
N GLU A 95 -25.60 -9.92 -10.09
CA GLU A 95 -26.78 -10.48 -10.78
C GLU A 95 -26.38 -11.22 -12.07
#